data_AF-A0A6J7FFZ3-F1
#
_entry.id   AF-A0A6J7FFZ3-F1
#
_cell.length_a   1.000
_cell.length_b   1.000
_cell.length_c   1.000
_cell.angle_alpha   90.00
_cell.angle_beta   90.00
_cell.angle_gamma   90.00
#
_symmetry.space_group_name_H-M   'P 1'
#
loop_
_entity.id
_entity.type
_entity.pdbx_description
1 polymer ?
#
loop_
_entity_poly.entity_id
_entity_poly.type
_entity_poly.pdbx_seq_one_letter_code
_entity_poly.pdbx_strand_id
1 'polypeptide(L)'
;MAQLIAESQYDEATLADFKKSFFLPRREMINAVIRRAMEEGAIRDDLDINQIAEHIYSPIYFRLLFKEGSLDRDATGLSFDITMQGLKPS
;
A
#
# COMPACT_ATOMS: atom_id res chain seq x y z
N MET A 1 3.19 8.16 -13.30
CA MET A 1 3.49 7.53 -12.00
C MET A 1 4.61 6.51 -12.10
N ALA A 2 4.44 5.42 -12.87
CA ALA A 2 5.49 4.41 -13.04
C ALA A 2 6.84 5.00 -13.52
N GLN A 3 6.82 5.91 -14.50
CA GLN A 3 8.04 6.63 -14.95
C GLN A 3 8.71 7.42 -13.82
N LEU A 4 7.95 8.22 -13.07
CA LEU A 4 8.47 8.98 -11.92
C LEU A 4 9.09 8.07 -10.83
N ILE A 5 8.45 6.93 -10.56
CA ILE A 5 8.99 5.93 -9.61
C ILE A 5 10.29 5.32 -10.16
N ALA A 6 10.38 5.07 -11.47
CA ALA A 6 11.58 4.56 -12.12
C ALA A 6 12.73 5.57 -12.07
N GLU A 7 12.47 6.85 -12.37
CA GLU A 7 13.46 7.93 -12.26
C GLU A 7 13.98 8.08 -10.83
N SER A 8 13.09 7.96 -9.84
CA SER A 8 13.44 7.99 -8.41
C SER A 8 14.43 6.90 -7.98
N GLN A 9 14.64 5.85 -8.79
CA GLN A 9 15.65 4.82 -8.48
C GLN A 9 17.09 5.28 -8.78
N TYR A 10 17.25 6.32 -9.59
CA TYR A 10 18.55 6.81 -10.06
C TYR A 10 18.87 8.23 -9.60
N ASP A 11 17.87 8.96 -9.09
CA ASP A 11 18.01 10.32 -8.57
C ASP A 11 17.40 10.45 -7.17
N GLU A 12 18.27 10.65 -6.17
CA GLU A 12 17.90 10.81 -4.77
C GLU A 12 17.04 12.05 -4.52
N ALA A 13 17.27 13.14 -5.27
CA ALA A 13 16.47 14.36 -5.14
C ALA A 13 15.03 14.12 -5.60
N THR A 14 14.88 13.48 -6.77
CA THR A 14 13.56 13.05 -7.28
C THR A 14 12.86 12.09 -6.31
N LEU A 15 13.59 11.12 -5.71
CA LEU A 15 13.02 10.22 -4.70
C LEU A 15 12.53 10.97 -3.46
N ALA A 16 13.32 11.93 -2.96
CA ALA A 16 12.97 12.72 -1.79
C ALA A 16 11.70 13.56 -2.05
N ASP A 17 11.62 14.21 -3.20
CA ASP A 17 10.46 15.01 -3.60
C ASP A 17 9.23 14.15 -3.85
N PHE A 18 9.39 12.99 -4.48
CA PHE A 18 8.31 12.00 -4.64
C PHE A 18 7.80 11.52 -3.27
N LYS A 19 8.71 11.18 -2.35
CA LYS A 19 8.32 10.73 -1.01
C LYS A 19 7.55 11.81 -0.27
N LYS A 20 8.09 13.04 -0.25
CA LYS A 20 7.51 14.18 0.44
C LYS A 20 6.14 14.58 -0.13
N SER A 21 6.04 14.70 -1.46
CA SER A 21 4.87 15.29 -2.11
C SER A 21 3.77 14.26 -2.41
N PHE A 22 4.13 12.99 -2.57
CA PHE A 22 3.22 11.95 -3.03
C PHE A 22 3.07 10.82 -2.01
N PHE A 23 4.16 10.17 -1.60
CA PHE A 23 4.08 8.93 -0.83
C PHE A 23 3.64 9.15 0.62
N LEU A 24 4.33 10.03 1.35
CA LEU A 24 4.13 10.24 2.80
C LEU A 24 2.72 10.75 3.14
N PRO A 25 2.10 11.71 2.43
CA PRO A 25 0.74 12.14 2.75
C PRO A 25 -0.29 11.00 2.69
N ARG A 26 -0.16 10.10 1.71
CA ARG A 26 -1.00 8.89 1.61
C ARG A 26 -0.70 7.91 2.72
N ARG A 27 0.58 7.76 3.07
CA ARG A 27 1.02 6.89 4.16
C ARG A 27 0.41 7.33 5.50
N GLU A 28 0.37 8.63 5.76
CA GLU A 28 -0.29 9.17 6.96
C GLU A 28 -1.80 8.91 6.95
N MET A 29 -2.46 9.13 5.80
CA MET A 29 -3.89 8.87 5.65
C MET A 29 -4.25 7.39 5.92
N ILE A 30 -3.50 6.44 5.32
CA ILE A 30 -3.78 5.01 5.56
C ILE A 30 -3.46 4.62 7.00
N ASN A 31 -2.39 5.17 7.58
CA ASN A 31 -2.01 4.87 8.96
C ASN A 31 -3.10 5.36 9.92
N ALA A 32 -3.75 6.50 9.67
CA ALA A 32 -4.90 6.92 10.46
C ALA A 32 -6.08 5.93 10.38
N VAL A 33 -6.37 5.40 9.17
CA VAL A 33 -7.45 4.41 8.97
C VAL A 33 -7.15 3.09 9.66
N ILE A 34 -5.93 2.57 9.51
CA ILE A 34 -5.50 1.31 10.14
C ILE A 34 -5.50 1.45 11.66
N ARG A 35 -5.00 2.57 12.19
CA ARG A 35 -5.00 2.84 13.63
C ARG A 35 -6.42 2.80 14.20
N ARG A 36 -7.36 3.48 13.54
CA ARG A 36 -8.76 3.44 13.94
C ARG A 36 -9.33 2.02 13.90
N ALA A 37 -9.03 1.24 12.87
CA ALA A 37 -9.49 -0.15 12.78
C ALA A 37 -8.90 -1.05 13.88
N MET A 38 -7.65 -0.81 14.30
CA MET A 38 -7.04 -1.47 15.47
C MET A 38 -7.78 -1.10 16.76
N GLU A 39 -8.02 0.21 16.97
CA GLU A 39 -8.75 0.72 18.15
C GLU A 39 -10.18 0.17 18.24
N GLU A 40 -10.84 -0.06 17.10
CA GLU A 40 -12.16 -0.68 17.00
C GLU A 40 -12.13 -2.22 17.11
N GLY A 41 -10.95 -2.84 17.17
CA GLY A 41 -10.78 -4.30 17.21
C GLY A 41 -11.11 -5.01 15.88
N ALA A 42 -11.23 -4.26 14.77
CA ALA A 42 -11.51 -4.79 13.45
C ALA A 42 -10.29 -5.46 12.79
N ILE A 43 -9.08 -5.08 13.21
CA ILE A 43 -7.81 -5.70 12.80
C ILE A 43 -6.88 -5.88 14.00
N ARG A 44 -5.98 -6.86 13.89
CA ARG A 44 -4.95 -7.14 14.91
C ARG A 44 -4.05 -5.92 15.15
N ASP A 45 -3.70 -5.68 16.41
CA ASP A 45 -2.93 -4.55 16.90
C ASP A 45 -1.48 -4.90 17.30
N ASP A 46 -1.09 -6.17 17.14
CA ASP A 46 0.25 -6.69 17.45
C ASP A 46 1.25 -6.58 16.28
N LEU A 47 0.85 -5.94 15.17
CA LEU A 47 1.70 -5.70 14.00
C LEU A 47 2.00 -4.22 13.83
N ASP A 48 3.17 -3.92 13.28
CA ASP A 48 3.53 -2.55 12.91
C ASP A 48 2.60 -2.03 11.80
N ILE A 49 2.07 -0.83 12.03
CA ILE A 49 1.09 -0.19 11.15
C ILE A 49 1.63 0.02 9.73
N ASN A 50 2.93 0.27 9.58
CA ASN A 50 3.57 0.47 8.29
C ASN A 50 3.68 -0.85 7.53
N GLN A 51 3.88 -1.97 8.23
CA GLN A 51 3.88 -3.30 7.61
C GLN A 51 2.49 -3.67 7.08
N ILE A 52 1.42 -3.40 7.84
CA ILE A 52 0.04 -3.63 7.38
C ILE A 52 -0.23 -2.78 6.13
N ALA A 53 0.06 -1.48 6.20
CA ALA A 53 -0.15 -0.59 5.07
C ALA A 53 0.70 -0.99 3.84
N GLU A 54 1.92 -1.51 4.03
CA GLU A 54 2.75 -2.02 2.93
C GLU A 54 2.08 -3.20 2.22
N HIS A 55 1.50 -4.15 2.96
CA HIS A 55 0.81 -5.30 2.38
C HIS A 55 -0.45 -4.89 1.60
N ILE A 56 -1.17 -3.87 2.06
CA ILE A 56 -2.34 -3.34 1.35
C ILE A 56 -1.93 -2.65 0.04
N TYR A 57 -0.82 -1.91 0.02
CA TYR A 57 -0.40 -1.13 -1.15
C TYR A 57 0.48 -1.88 -2.15
N SER A 58 1.25 -2.88 -1.72
CA SER A 58 2.22 -3.56 -2.58
C SER A 58 1.58 -4.19 -3.83
N PRO A 59 0.37 -4.80 -3.78
CA PRO A 59 -0.26 -5.35 -4.98
C PRO A 59 -0.68 -4.26 -5.97
N ILE A 60 -0.99 -3.04 -5.48
CA ILE A 60 -1.35 -1.90 -6.33
C ILE A 60 -0.11 -1.39 -7.07
N TYR A 61 1.01 -1.20 -6.35
CA TYR A 61 2.26 -0.76 -6.96
C TYR A 61 2.85 -1.81 -7.90
N PHE A 62 2.76 -3.10 -7.58
CA PHE A 62 3.19 -4.18 -8.46
C PHE A 62 2.46 -4.10 -9.80
N ARG A 63 1.12 -4.08 -9.79
CA ARG A 63 0.31 -3.99 -11.01
C ARG A 63 0.58 -2.70 -11.79
N LEU A 64 0.74 -1.58 -11.10
CA LEU A 64 1.06 -0.29 -11.72
C LEU A 64 2.42 -0.29 -12.44
N LEU A 65 3.44 -0.88 -11.82
CA LEU A 65 4.82 -0.87 -12.35
C LEU A 65 4.99 -1.90 -13.48
N PHE A 66 4.45 -3.10 -13.29
CA PHE A 66 4.60 -4.20 -14.25
C PHE A 66 3.49 -4.25 -15.30
N LYS A 67 2.43 -3.46 -15.15
CA LYS A 67 1.23 -3.47 -16.00
C LYS A 67 0.55 -4.85 -16.02
N GLU A 68 0.60 -5.55 -14.89
CA GLU A 68 0.07 -6.90 -14.74
C GLU A 68 -1.35 -6.84 -14.15
N GLY A 69 -2.35 -7.28 -14.91
CA GLY A 69 -3.75 -7.25 -14.48
C GLY A 69 -4.37 -5.85 -14.40
N SER A 70 -5.60 -5.78 -13.88
CA SER A 70 -6.37 -4.53 -13.78
C SER A 70 -6.09 -3.77 -12.48
N LEU A 71 -6.26 -2.44 -12.52
CA LEU A 71 -6.27 -1.53 -11.37
C LEU A 71 -7.68 -1.04 -11.02
N ASP A 72 -8.70 -1.76 -11.48
CA ASP A 72 -10.09 -1.48 -11.13
C ASP A 72 -10.42 -1.86 -9.68
N ARG A 73 -11.65 -1.55 -9.28
CA ARG A 73 -12.17 -1.81 -7.94
C ARG A 73 -12.15 -3.29 -7.59
N ASP A 74 -12.45 -4.17 -8.55
CA ASP A 74 -12.62 -5.60 -8.29
C ASP A 74 -11.26 -6.25 -8.04
N ALA A 75 -10.26 -5.95 -8.88
CA ALA A 75 -8.90 -6.44 -8.69
C ALA A 75 -8.25 -5.90 -7.40
N THR A 76 -8.54 -4.63 -7.06
CA THR A 76 -8.06 -4.02 -5.82
C THR A 76 -8.74 -4.65 -4.59
N GLY A 77 -10.06 -4.87 -4.66
CA GLY A 77 -10.84 -5.51 -3.61
C GLY A 77 -10.36 -6.93 -3.32
N LEU A 78 -10.13 -7.74 -4.35
CA LEU A 78 -9.60 -9.09 -4.18
C LEU A 78 -8.22 -9.11 -3.50
N SER A 79 -7.34 -8.16 -3.85
CA SER A 79 -6.02 -8.06 -3.22
C SER A 79 -6.12 -7.67 -1.75
N PHE A 80 -7.08 -6.81 -1.42
CA PHE A 80 -7.38 -6.44 -0.04
C PHE A 80 -7.92 -7.64 0.73
N ASP A 81 -8.90 -8.38 0.19
CA ASP A 81 -9.48 -9.55 0.85
C ASP A 81 -8.44 -10.63 1.15
N ILE A 82 -7.55 -10.91 0.20
CA ILE A 82 -6.42 -11.83 0.40
C ILE A 82 -5.52 -11.36 1.55
N THR A 83 -5.25 -10.06 1.62
CA THR A 83 -4.42 -9.48 2.69
C THR A 83 -5.09 -9.63 4.05
N MET A 84 -6.41 -9.43 4.11
CA MET A 84 -7.18 -9.48 5.35
C MET A 84 -7.44 -10.91 5.85
N GLN A 85 -7.67 -11.85 4.94
CA GLN A 85 -8.03 -13.24 5.27
C GLN A 85 -6.80 -14.15 5.37
N GLY A 86 -5.68 -13.76 4.76
CA GLY A 86 -4.53 -14.64 4.58
C GLY A 86 -4.80 -15.74 3.55
N LEU A 87 -3.75 -16.53 3.24
CA LEU A 87 -3.79 -17.54 2.18
C LEU A 87 -4.03 -18.97 2.69
N LYS A 88 -3.90 -19.18 4.01
CA LYS A 88 -4.05 -20.52 4.59
C LYS A 88 -5.54 -20.87 4.68
N PRO A 89 -5.96 -22.07 4.26
CA PRO A 89 -7.31 -22.55 4.53
C PRO A 89 -7.60 -22.55 6.03
N SER A 90 -8.79 -22.06 6.41
CA SER A 90 -9.33 -22.10 7.77
C SER A 90 -9.54 -23.51 8.28
#